data_AF-A0A1S2LIV8-F1
#
_entry.id   AF-A0A1S2LIV8-F1
#
_cell.length_a   1.000
_cell.length_b   1.000
_cell.length_c   1.000
_cell.angle_alpha   90.00
_cell.angle_beta   90.00
_cell.angle_gamma   90.00
#
_symmetry.space_group_name_H-M   'P 1'
#
loop_
_entity.id
_entity.type
_entity.pdbx_description
1 polymer ?
#
loop_
_entity_poly.entity_id
_entity_poly.type
_entity_poly.pdbx_seq_one_letter_code
_entity_poly.pdbx_strand_id
1 'polypeptide(L)'
;MDKITRKTSFRQWFSLINHELFDDQVKTLKLDFYTKKLTTESFLKLLLYAQLEEVESLHALSDCLFDDQLQKGITTDSISISQLSRRLNGYNRQ
;
A
#
# COMPACT_ATOMS: atom_id res chain seq x y z
N MET A 1 19.63 5.00 -26.49
CA MET A 1 18.28 4.68 -25.99
C MET A 1 18.47 3.88 -24.72
N ASP A 2 18.60 4.59 -23.60
CA ASP A 2 18.85 3.98 -22.30
C ASP A 2 17.64 3.16 -21.87
N LYS A 3 17.85 1.86 -21.65
CA LYS A 3 16.85 1.00 -21.04
C LYS A 3 16.52 1.60 -19.67
N ILE A 4 15.27 1.98 -19.46
CA ILE A 4 14.75 2.37 -18.15
C ILE A 4 14.77 1.11 -17.27
N THR A 5 15.93 0.78 -16.72
CA THR A 5 16.16 -0.28 -15.72
C THR A 5 16.42 0.35 -14.34
N ARG A 6 16.14 1.64 -14.19
CA ARG A 6 16.23 2.31 -12.89
C ARG A 6 14.99 1.92 -12.09
N LYS A 7 15.17 1.00 -11.12
CA LYS A 7 14.16 0.79 -10.08
C LYS A 7 13.80 2.18 -9.52
N THR A 8 12.52 2.54 -9.54
CA THR A 8 12.07 3.80 -8.94
C THR A 8 12.52 3.84 -7.48
N SER A 9 12.77 5.04 -6.93
CA SER A 9 13.17 5.19 -5.52
C SER A 9 12.21 4.42 -4.60
N PHE A 10 10.91 4.47 -4.90
CA PHE A 10 9.87 3.66 -4.25
C PHE A 10 10.17 2.16 -4.22
N ARG A 11 10.56 1.57 -5.36
CA ARG A 11 10.85 0.13 -5.46
C ARG A 11 12.11 -0.26 -4.69
N GLN A 12 13.06 0.66 -4.53
CA GLN A 12 14.26 0.43 -3.72
C GLN A 12 13.92 0.37 -2.23
N TRP A 13 13.12 1.32 -1.73
CA TRP A 13 12.63 1.31 -0.34
C TRP A 13 11.82 0.06 -0.01
N PHE A 14 10.91 -0.34 -0.90
CA PHE A 14 10.13 -1.57 -0.71
C PHE A 14 10.99 -2.83 -0.69
N SER A 15 12.08 -2.88 -1.49
CA SER A 15 12.97 -4.04 -1.54
C SER A 15 13.85 -4.26 -0.31
N LEU A 16 13.90 -3.28 0.60
CA LEU A 16 14.61 -3.42 1.89
C LEU A 16 13.78 -4.20 2.92
N ILE A 17 12.49 -4.41 2.65
CA ILE A 17 11.61 -5.16 3.52
C ILE A 17 11.92 -6.65 3.35
N ASN A 18 12.12 -7.37 4.45
CA ASN A 18 12.20 -8.82 4.42
C ASN A 18 10.81 -9.39 4.06
N HIS A 19 10.62 -9.72 2.79
CA HIS A 19 9.33 -10.19 2.27
C HIS A 19 8.89 -11.52 2.89
N GLU A 20 9.81 -12.43 3.20
CA GLU A 20 9.48 -13.73 3.80
C GLU A 20 8.93 -13.54 5.22
N LEU A 21 9.63 -12.75 6.05
CA LEU A 21 9.16 -12.42 7.39
C LEU A 21 7.84 -11.63 7.36
N PHE A 22 7.71 -10.70 6.41
CA PHE A 22 6.50 -9.92 6.23
C PHE A 22 5.29 -10.82 5.90
N ASP A 23 5.43 -11.70 4.92
CA ASP A 23 4.37 -12.62 4.50
C ASP A 23 3.99 -13.58 5.63
N ASP A 24 4.98 -14.07 6.38
CA ASP A 24 4.75 -14.94 7.54
C ASP A 24 4.00 -14.22 8.65
N GLN A 25 4.33 -12.95 8.92
CA GLN A 25 3.59 -12.12 9.89
C GLN A 25 2.15 -11.86 9.44
N VAL A 26 1.95 -11.52 8.16
CA VAL A 26 0.61 -11.30 7.58
C VAL A 26 -0.27 -12.54 7.76
N LYS A 27 0.27 -13.73 7.48
CA LYS A 27 -0.44 -15.01 7.64
C LYS A 27 -0.69 -15.36 9.11
N THR A 28 0.34 -15.26 9.95
CA THR A 28 0.29 -15.63 11.38
C THR A 28 -0.75 -14.79 12.12
N LEU A 29 -0.75 -13.48 11.87
CA LEU A 29 -1.67 -12.54 12.48
C LEU A 29 -3.01 -12.44 11.74
N LYS A 30 -3.18 -13.19 10.63
CA LYS A 30 -4.41 -13.22 9.82
C LYS A 30 -4.85 -11.83 9.35
N LEU A 31 -3.90 -10.95 9.05
CA LEU A 31 -4.16 -9.52 8.77
C LEU A 31 -5.03 -9.30 7.53
N ASP A 32 -5.02 -10.23 6.58
CA ASP A 32 -5.81 -10.18 5.36
C ASP A 32 -6.97 -11.18 5.32
N PHE A 33 -7.26 -11.87 6.43
CA PHE A 33 -8.25 -12.95 6.46
C PHE A 33 -9.67 -12.50 6.07
N TYR A 34 -10.06 -11.28 6.46
CA TYR A 34 -11.35 -10.68 6.10
C TYR A 34 -11.24 -9.61 5.00
N THR A 35 -10.05 -9.44 4.42
CA THR A 35 -9.78 -8.31 3.53
C THR A 35 -9.75 -8.76 2.07
N LYS A 36 -10.77 -8.37 1.30
CA LYS A 36 -10.88 -8.77 -0.11
C LYS A 36 -10.11 -7.88 -1.10
N LYS A 37 -9.82 -6.62 -0.78
CA LYS A 37 -9.30 -5.63 -1.76
C LYS A 37 -8.07 -4.85 -1.31
N LEU A 38 -7.97 -4.48 -0.03
CA LEU A 38 -6.85 -3.70 0.51
C LEU A 38 -5.96 -4.62 1.35
N THR A 39 -5.12 -5.43 0.72
CA THR A 39 -4.23 -6.34 1.46
C THR A 39 -3.20 -5.56 2.29
N THR A 40 -2.54 -6.22 3.23
CA THR A 40 -1.48 -5.62 4.06
C THR A 40 -0.35 -5.10 3.19
N GLU A 41 -0.02 -5.85 2.13
CA GLU A 41 0.99 -5.45 1.16
C GLU A 41 0.59 -4.18 0.39
N SER A 42 -0.62 -4.15 -0.17
CA SER A 42 -1.14 -2.98 -0.89
C SER A 42 -1.27 -1.75 0.02
N PHE A 43 -1.67 -1.96 1.27
CA PHE A 43 -1.74 -0.90 2.27
C PHE A 43 -0.35 -0.35 2.62
N LEU A 44 0.65 -1.22 2.79
CA LEU A 44 2.03 -0.80 3.04
C LEU A 44 2.61 -0.01 1.86
N LYS A 45 2.37 -0.46 0.62
CA LYS A 45 2.74 0.28 -0.58
C LYS A 45 2.12 1.67 -0.63
N LEU A 46 0.84 1.80 -0.22
CA LEU A 46 0.16 3.09 -0.12
C LEU A 46 0.77 4.01 0.94
N LEU A 47 1.13 3.49 2.11
CA LEU A 47 1.78 4.28 3.15
C LEU A 47 3.17 4.76 2.72
N LEU A 48 3.94 3.90 2.06
CA LEU A 48 5.24 4.28 1.49
C LEU A 48 5.10 5.34 0.39
N TYR A 49 4.07 5.24 -0.44
CA TYR A 49 3.76 6.26 -1.44
C TYR A 49 3.40 7.58 -0.78
N ALA A 50 2.51 7.57 0.21
CA ALA A 50 2.10 8.75 0.95
C ALA A 50 3.30 9.46 1.60
N GLN A 51 4.24 8.67 2.15
CA GLN A 51 5.47 9.22 2.74
C GLN A 51 6.40 9.84 1.69
N LEU A 52 6.54 9.24 0.51
CA LEU A 52 7.44 9.75 -0.54
C LEU A 52 6.91 11.00 -1.23
N GLU A 53 5.60 11.05 -1.45
CA GLU A 53 4.92 12.19 -2.08
C GLU A 53 4.43 13.23 -1.05
N GLU A 54 4.84 13.06 0.22
CA GLU A 54 4.49 13.96 1.33
C GLU A 54 2.98 14.26 1.42
N VAL A 55 2.16 13.23 1.21
CA VAL A 55 0.71 13.37 1.15
C VAL A 55 0.16 13.76 2.53
N GLU A 56 -0.43 14.95 2.60
CA GLU A 56 -0.76 15.63 3.86
C GLU A 56 -1.89 14.97 4.67
N SER A 57 -2.73 14.15 4.03
CA SER A 57 -3.84 13.51 4.71
C SER A 57 -4.36 12.25 4.01
N LEU A 58 -5.16 11.48 4.73
CA LEU A 58 -5.90 10.35 4.16
C LEU A 58 -6.88 10.77 3.06
N HIS A 59 -7.40 11.99 3.13
CA HIS A 59 -8.29 12.53 2.09
C HIS A 59 -7.48 12.81 0.82
N ALA A 60 -6.33 13.46 0.95
CA ALA A 60 -5.41 13.70 -0.16
C ALA A 60 -4.88 12.38 -0.77
N LEU A 61 -4.60 11.36 0.06
CA LEU A 61 -4.18 10.04 -0.40
C LEU A 61 -5.29 9.32 -1.20
N SER A 62 -6.53 9.54 -0.80
CA SER A 62 -7.70 9.08 -1.53
C SER A 62 -7.80 9.73 -2.91
N ASP A 63 -7.50 11.02 -3.02
CA ASP A 63 -7.51 11.70 -4.32
C ASP A 63 -6.42 11.16 -5.26
N CYS A 64 -5.26 10.76 -4.70
CA CYS A 64 -4.22 10.08 -5.46
C CYS A 64 -4.65 8.69 -5.96
N LEU A 65 -5.55 8.00 -5.25
CA LEU A 65 -6.03 6.67 -5.63
C LEU A 65 -6.90 6.67 -6.89
N PHE A 66 -7.35 7.82 -7.40
CA PHE A 66 -7.99 7.90 -8.71
C PHE A 66 -6.99 7.74 -9.88
N ASP A 67 -5.68 7.75 -9.61
CA ASP A 67 -4.65 7.50 -10.63
C ASP A 67 -4.50 5.99 -10.91
N ASP A 68 -4.83 5.59 -12.13
CA ASP A 68 -4.70 4.21 -12.62
C ASP A 68 -3.27 3.66 -12.56
N GLN A 69 -2.24 4.51 -12.66
CA GLN A 69 -0.84 4.09 -12.53
C GLN A 69 -0.51 3.75 -11.09
N LEU A 70 -0.99 4.54 -10.13
CA LEU A 70 -0.82 4.24 -8.71
C LEU A 70 -1.54 2.95 -8.34
N GLN A 71 -2.79 2.77 -8.79
CA GLN A 71 -3.56 1.54 -8.56
C GLN A 71 -2.86 0.28 -9.10
N LYS A 72 -2.25 0.36 -10.28
CA LYS A 72 -1.42 -0.73 -10.85
C LYS A 72 -0.16 -0.99 -10.04
N GLY A 73 0.48 0.06 -9.53
CA GLY A 73 1.69 -0.04 -8.70
C GLY A 73 1.45 -0.71 -7.35
N ILE A 74 0.28 -0.50 -6.75
CA ILE A 74 -0.11 -1.09 -5.46
C ILE A 74 -0.83 -2.45 -5.60
N THR A 75 -0.88 -3.01 -6.82
CA THR A 75 -1.45 -4.33 -7.13
C THR A 75 -2.90 -4.51 -6.65
N THR A 76 -3.79 -3.54 -6.92
CA THR A 76 -5.21 -3.64 -6.57
C THR A 76 -6.14 -3.27 -7.72
N ASP A 77 -7.19 -4.07 -7.92
CA ASP A 77 -8.21 -3.90 -8.96
C ASP A 77 -9.23 -2.76 -8.69
N SER A 78 -8.89 -1.80 -7.81
CA SER A 78 -9.69 -0.68 -7.25
C SER A 78 -9.83 -0.77 -5.72
N ILE A 79 -9.31 0.24 -5.02
CA ILE A 79 -9.56 0.48 -3.59
C ILE A 79 -10.46 1.70 -3.47
N SER A 80 -11.51 1.62 -2.65
CA SER A 80 -12.32 2.79 -2.29
C SER A 80 -11.91 3.40 -0.95
N ILE A 81 -12.22 4.69 -0.78
CA ILE A 81 -11.97 5.48 0.44
C ILE A 81 -12.50 4.79 1.69
N SER A 82 -13.71 4.22 1.60
CA SER A 82 -14.35 3.53 2.73
C SER A 82 -13.59 2.27 3.14
N GLN A 83 -12.84 1.64 2.24
CA GLN A 83 -12.00 0.48 2.55
C GLN A 83 -10.71 0.90 3.26
N LEU A 84 -10.08 2.01 2.85
CA LEU A 84 -8.93 2.59 3.56
C LEU A 84 -9.31 3.02 4.98
N SER A 85 -10.38 3.80 5.11
CA SER A 85 -10.85 4.30 6.40
C SER A 85 -11.20 3.17 7.36
N ARG A 86 -11.88 2.10 6.88
CA ARG A 86 -12.19 0.92 7.70
C ARG A 86 -10.93 0.23 8.22
N ARG A 87 -9.90 0.09 7.38
CA ARG A 87 -8.64 -0.57 7.79
C ARG A 87 -7.92 0.25 8.86
N LEU A 88 -7.81 1.56 8.67
CA LEU A 88 -7.18 2.46 9.65
C LEU A 88 -7.93 2.52 10.99
N ASN A 89 -9.26 2.64 10.95
CA ASN A 89 -10.08 2.66 12.16
C ASN A 89 -10.08 1.31 12.90
N GLY A 90 -9.76 0.20 12.23
CA GLY A 90 -9.56 -1.09 12.87
C GLY A 90 -8.33 -1.12 13.78
N TYR A 91 -7.28 -0.37 13.47
CA TYR A 91 -6.07 -0.25 14.30
C TYR A 91 -6.29 0.65 15.52
N ASN A 92 -7.07 1.74 15.40
CA ASN A 92 -7.34 2.69 16.48
C ASN A 92 -8.23 2.16 17.62
N ARG A 93 -8.72 0.91 17.53
CA ARG A 93 -9.57 0.28 18.57
C ARG A 93 -8.80 -0.66 19.50
N GLN A 94 -7.47 -0.65 19.45
CA GLN A 94 -6.61 -1.40 20.37
C GLN A 94 -6.08 -0.52 21.49
#